data_AF-A0A6B9YL56-F1
#
_entry.id   AF-A0A6B9YL56-F1
#
_cell.length_a   1.000
_cell.length_b   1.000
_cell.length_c   1.000
_cell.angle_alpha   90.00
_cell.angle_beta   90.00
_cell.angle_gamma   90.00
#
_symmetry.space_group_name_H-M   'P 1'
#
loop_
_entity.id
_entity.type
_entity.pdbx_description
1 polymer ?
#
loop_
_entity_poly.entity_id
_entity_poly.type
_entity_poly.pdbx_seq_one_letter_code
_entity_poly.pdbx_strand_id
1 'polypeptide(L)'
;MNCHNCQSALPDLLLDPHAPSTAKARAHVESCAECRQELESLQATMSMLDAWKVPEPSPYFDQKLAALVREEQSRPPAGWFERIRSHLLFNTGRQFRPALAGALALALLIGGGAFADLSNAHLWHHAPASASATVTDLEVLDNNDQALQTMDQLFQDENSPDDSIPSS
;
A
#
# COMPACT_ATOMS: atom_id res chain seq x y z
N MET A 1 21.57 23.87 9.00
CA MET A 1 20.83 23.33 7.84
C MET A 1 21.75 23.42 6.63
N ASN A 2 21.65 22.52 5.65
CA ASN A 2 22.34 22.66 4.36
C ASN A 2 21.44 23.43 3.37
N CYS A 3 22.01 23.87 2.24
CA CYS A 3 21.27 24.65 1.23
C CYS A 3 20.10 23.85 0.65
N HIS A 4 20.28 22.55 0.38
CA HIS A 4 19.23 21.69 -0.19
C HIS A 4 17.99 21.59 0.71
N ASN A 5 18.16 21.38 2.02
CA ASN A 5 17.04 21.35 2.95
C ASN A 5 16.46 22.75 3.21
N CYS A 6 17.24 23.81 3.01
CA CYS A 6 16.72 25.16 3.08
C CYS A 6 15.82 25.47 1.88
N GLN A 7 16.25 25.10 0.66
CA GLN A 7 15.50 25.27 -0.58
C GLN A 7 14.09 24.65 -0.50
N SER A 8 13.98 23.43 0.02
CA SER A 8 12.68 22.77 0.20
C SER A 8 11.80 23.43 1.27
N ALA A 9 12.40 24.16 2.21
CA ALA A 9 11.70 24.90 3.27
C ALA A 9 11.42 26.37 2.92
N LEU A 10 11.91 26.89 1.78
CA LEU A 10 11.68 28.27 1.35
C LEU A 10 10.20 28.61 1.14
N PRO A 11 9.33 27.76 0.55
CA PRO A 11 7.92 28.06 0.40
C PRO A 11 7.20 28.21 1.75
N ASP A 12 7.51 27.34 2.71
CA ASP A 12 6.94 27.42 4.06
C ASP A 12 7.42 28.69 4.77
N LEU A 13 8.70 29.06 4.60
CA LEU A 13 9.24 30.31 5.12
C LEU A 13 8.61 31.55 4.47
N LEU A 14 8.23 31.47 3.19
CA LEU A 14 7.55 32.55 2.47
C LEU A 14 6.11 32.75 2.97
N LEU A 15 5.37 31.65 3.18
CA LEU A 15 3.95 31.67 3.53
C LEU A 15 3.71 31.88 5.03
N ASP A 16 4.54 31.27 5.88
CA ASP A 16 4.52 31.44 7.33
C ASP A 16 5.93 31.71 7.88
N PRO A 17 6.40 32.96 7.78
CA PRO A 17 7.74 33.33 8.21
C PRO A 17 7.95 33.21 9.72
N HIS A 18 6.88 33.09 10.53
CA HIS A 18 6.95 33.02 11.99
C HIS A 18 6.76 31.63 12.57
N ALA A 19 6.38 30.64 11.75
CA ALA A 19 6.26 29.26 12.18
C ALA A 19 7.54 28.74 12.87
N PRO A 20 7.41 27.91 13.92
CA PRO A 20 8.56 27.28 14.57
C PRO A 20 9.30 26.32 13.62
N SER A 21 8.61 25.74 12.64
CA SER A 21 9.20 24.87 11.60
C SER A 21 10.19 25.62 10.70
N THR A 22 9.99 26.94 10.48
CA THR A 22 10.79 27.74 9.55
C THR A 22 11.99 28.42 10.22
N ALA A 23 12.12 28.33 11.55
CA ALA A 23 13.21 28.95 12.31
C ALA A 23 14.62 28.55 11.84
N LYS A 24 14.83 27.26 11.51
CA LYS A 24 16.12 26.77 11.01
C LYS A 24 16.42 27.28 9.60
N ALA A 25 15.41 27.48 8.76
CA ALA A 25 15.56 28.02 7.41
C ALA A 25 15.89 29.51 7.47
N ARG A 26 15.20 30.27 8.34
CA ARG A 26 15.45 31.69 8.58
C ARG A 26 16.91 31.97 8.99
N ALA A 27 17.41 31.23 9.98
CA ALA A 27 18.80 31.35 10.42
C ALA A 27 19.80 30.98 9.30
N HIS A 28 19.45 30.06 8.39
CA HIS A 28 20.32 29.72 7.27
C HIS A 28 20.36 30.81 6.21
N VAL A 29 19.20 31.37 5.85
CA VAL A 29 19.06 32.47 4.87
C VAL A 29 19.84 33.71 5.30
N GLU A 30 19.91 34.00 6.60
CA GLU A 30 20.74 35.09 7.14
C GLU A 30 22.25 34.88 6.87
N SER A 31 22.70 33.62 6.84
CA SER A 31 24.11 33.24 6.66
C SER A 31 24.50 32.91 5.21
N CYS A 32 23.53 32.63 4.34
CA CYS A 32 23.76 32.12 2.98
C CYS A 32 23.18 33.07 1.92
N ALA A 33 24.05 33.65 1.09
CA ALA A 33 23.64 34.61 0.07
C ALA A 33 22.78 33.97 -1.04
N GLU A 34 23.07 32.72 -1.43
CA GLU A 34 22.32 32.01 -2.48
C GLU A 34 20.87 31.75 -2.07
N CYS A 35 20.65 31.16 -0.89
CA CYS A 35 19.30 30.90 -0.39
C CYS A 35 18.51 32.20 -0.14
N ARG A 36 19.18 33.31 0.20
CA ARG A 36 18.55 34.63 0.31
C ARG A 36 18.08 35.15 -1.04
N GLN A 37 18.91 35.04 -2.08
CA GLN A 37 18.55 35.45 -3.43
C GLN A 37 17.35 34.64 -3.97
N GLU A 38 17.32 33.32 -3.70
CA GLU A 38 16.19 32.47 -4.05
C GLU A 38 14.90 32.90 -3.32
N LEU A 39 14.98 33.19 -2.03
CA LEU A 39 13.84 33.69 -1.25
C LEU A 39 13.33 35.03 -1.79
N GLU A 40 14.21 35.96 -2.11
CA GLU A 40 13.87 37.26 -2.72
C GLU A 40 13.17 37.07 -4.07
N SER A 41 13.61 36.10 -4.88
CA SER A 41 12.97 35.80 -6.17
C SER A 41 11.53 35.27 -6.02
N LEU A 42 11.30 34.45 -4.98
CA LEU A 42 9.97 33.95 -4.63
C LEU A 42 9.07 35.07 -4.08
N GLN A 43 9.61 35.94 -3.22
CA GLN A 43 8.91 37.11 -2.70
C GLN A 43 8.52 38.07 -3.83
N ALA A 44 9.42 38.31 -4.78
CA ALA A 44 9.13 39.14 -5.95
C ALA A 44 7.97 38.54 -6.77
N THR A 45 7.96 37.22 -6.99
CA THR A 45 6.87 36.53 -7.67
C THR A 45 5.54 36.68 -6.93
N MET A 46 5.53 36.52 -5.60
CA MET A 46 4.32 36.69 -4.79
C MET A 46 3.81 38.14 -4.82
N SER A 47 4.72 39.12 -4.80
CA SER A 47 4.35 40.54 -4.90
C SER A 47 3.70 40.90 -6.24
N MET A 48 3.99 40.17 -7.32
CA MET A 48 3.29 40.35 -8.60
C MET A 48 1.84 39.86 -8.52
N LEU A 49 1.56 38.83 -7.71
CA LEU A 49 0.20 38.34 -7.48
C LEU A 49 -0.61 39.34 -6.63
N ASP A 50 0.03 40.07 -5.71
CA ASP A 50 -0.63 41.13 -4.94
C ASP A 50 -1.11 42.30 -5.82
N ALA A 51 -0.46 42.51 -6.97
CA ALA A 51 -0.89 43.51 -7.94
C ALA A 51 -2.14 43.10 -8.74
N TRP A 52 -2.59 41.85 -8.62
CA TRP A 52 -3.79 41.38 -9.28
C TRP A 52 -5.04 42.06 -8.70
N LYS A 53 -5.74 42.84 -9.52
CA LYS A 53 -7.02 43.45 -9.12
C LYS A 53 -8.13 42.41 -9.19
N VAL A 54 -8.79 42.18 -8.06
CA VAL A 54 -9.96 41.31 -7.99
C VAL A 54 -11.08 41.93 -8.83
N PRO A 55 -11.61 41.23 -9.85
CA PRO A 55 -12.79 41.72 -10.57
C PRO A 55 -14.00 41.73 -9.63
N GLU A 56 -14.85 42.75 -9.73
CA GLU A 56 -16.07 42.81 -8.94
C GLU A 56 -16.94 41.57 -9.26
N PRO A 57 -17.43 40.85 -8.24
CA PRO A 57 -18.32 39.71 -8.47
C PRO A 57 -19.55 40.16 -9.24
N SER A 58 -20.12 39.27 -10.07
CA SER A 58 -21.34 39.61 -10.81
C SER A 58 -22.46 40.02 -9.85
N PRO A 59 -23.35 40.97 -10.20
CA PRO A 59 -24.44 41.41 -9.32
C PRO A 59 -25.36 40.30 -8.80
N TYR A 60 -25.40 39.16 -9.49
CA TYR A 60 -26.22 38.00 -9.14
C TYR A 60 -25.44 36.89 -8.42
N PHE A 61 -24.15 37.09 -8.13
CA PHE A 61 -23.29 36.07 -7.55
C PHE A 61 -23.85 35.58 -6.21
N ASP A 62 -24.19 36.51 -5.30
CA ASP A 62 -24.71 36.17 -3.98
C ASP A 62 -26.06 35.48 -4.05
N GLN A 63 -26.93 35.91 -4.98
CA GLN A 63 -28.24 35.30 -5.18
C GLN A 63 -28.12 33.88 -5.72
N LYS A 64 -27.24 33.67 -6.70
CA LYS A 64 -26.97 32.35 -7.28
C LYS A 64 -26.30 31.43 -6.25
N LEU A 65 -25.34 31.94 -5.49
CA LEU A 65 -24.69 31.20 -4.42
C LEU A 65 -25.70 30.79 -3.34
N ALA A 66 -26.54 31.72 -2.88
CA ALA A 66 -27.57 31.42 -1.90
C ALA A 66 -28.59 30.38 -2.40
N ALA A 67 -28.96 30.44 -3.69
CA ALA A 67 -29.83 29.43 -4.31
C ALA A 67 -29.17 28.05 -4.33
N LEU A 68 -27.91 27.95 -4.76
CA LEU A 68 -27.15 26.70 -4.79
C LEU A 68 -26.94 26.12 -3.38
N VAL A 69 -26.64 26.96 -2.40
CA VAL A 69 -26.50 26.54 -0.99
C VAL A 69 -27.81 26.00 -0.46
N ARG A 70 -28.94 26.66 -0.75
CA ARG A 70 -30.25 26.18 -0.32
C ARG A 70 -30.62 24.87 -1.01
N GLU A 71 -30.33 24.74 -2.29
CA GLU A 71 -30.54 23.50 -3.04
C GLU A 71 -29.75 22.36 -2.40
N GLU A 72 -28.46 22.55 -2.13
CA GLU A 72 -27.63 21.55 -1.47
C GLU A 72 -28.12 21.21 -0.05
N GLN A 73 -28.52 22.20 0.75
CA GLN A 73 -29.10 21.98 2.08
C GLN A 73 -30.43 21.24 2.05
N SER A 74 -31.22 21.43 0.98
CA SER A 74 -32.50 20.75 0.77
C SER A 74 -32.35 19.33 0.22
N ARG A 75 -31.15 18.93 -0.22
CA ARG A 75 -30.88 17.55 -0.60
C ARG A 75 -31.05 16.66 0.62
N PRO A 76 -31.58 15.43 0.42
CA PRO A 76 -31.75 14.50 1.52
C PRO A 76 -30.41 14.29 2.23
N PRO A 77 -30.40 14.20 3.57
CA PRO A 77 -29.18 14.01 4.32
C PRO A 77 -28.46 12.77 3.79
N ALA A 78 -27.14 12.89 3.62
CA ALA A 78 -26.30 11.78 3.18
C ALA A 78 -26.65 10.52 3.99
N GLY A 79 -26.93 9.43 3.26
CA GLY A 79 -27.23 8.14 3.88
C GLY A 79 -26.08 7.68 4.78
N TRP A 80 -26.38 6.78 5.72
CA TRP A 80 -25.38 6.28 6.68
C TRP A 80 -24.11 5.75 5.99
N PHE A 81 -24.25 5.08 4.85
CA PHE A 81 -23.13 4.58 4.04
C PHE A 81 -22.27 5.72 3.47
N GLU A 82 -22.90 6.79 2.97
CA GLU A 82 -22.20 7.95 2.42
C GLU A 82 -21.49 8.75 3.51
N ARG A 83 -22.05 8.78 4.73
CA ARG A 83 -21.37 9.32 5.92
C ARG A 83 -20.13 8.49 6.29
N ILE A 84 -20.24 7.16 6.34
CA ILE A 84 -19.08 6.29 6.64
C ILE A 84 -18.01 6.45 5.55
N ARG A 85 -18.40 6.47 4.28
CA ARG A 85 -17.49 6.67 3.15
C ARG A 85 -16.80 8.03 3.20
N SER A 86 -17.53 9.11 3.44
CA SER A 86 -16.95 10.46 3.54
C SER A 86 -16.01 10.58 4.75
N HIS A 87 -16.37 10.02 5.91
CA HIS A 87 -15.44 9.91 7.02
C HIS A 87 -14.21 9.07 6.64
N LEU A 88 -14.35 7.94 5.95
CA LEU A 88 -13.20 7.12 5.56
C LEU A 88 -12.36 7.71 4.42
N LEU A 89 -12.88 8.61 3.59
CA LEU A 89 -12.10 9.26 2.53
C LEU A 89 -11.45 10.55 3.01
N PHE A 90 -12.19 11.40 3.73
CA PHE A 90 -11.73 12.73 4.12
C PHE A 90 -11.02 12.77 5.48
N ASN A 91 -11.23 11.75 6.34
CA ASN A 91 -10.64 11.71 7.68
C ASN A 91 -9.37 10.82 7.77
N THR A 92 -8.93 10.23 6.65
CA THR A 92 -7.95 9.12 6.66
C THR A 92 -6.57 9.54 6.17
N GLY A 93 -5.99 10.54 6.83
CA GLY A 93 -4.56 10.85 6.70
C GLY A 93 -3.72 10.40 7.90
N ARG A 94 -4.21 10.57 9.13
CA ARG A 94 -3.37 10.38 10.34
C ARG A 94 -4.04 9.72 11.55
N GLN A 95 -5.36 9.82 11.70
CA GLN A 95 -6.04 9.44 12.95
C GLN A 95 -6.57 8.00 13.03
N PHE A 96 -6.68 7.28 11.90
CA PHE A 96 -7.10 5.87 11.90
C PHE A 96 -5.97 4.88 12.15
N ARG A 97 -4.70 5.30 12.10
CA ARG A 97 -3.54 4.44 12.36
C ARG A 97 -3.60 3.70 13.71
N PRO A 98 -3.93 4.35 14.86
CA PRO A 98 -4.03 3.64 16.13
C PRO A 98 -5.22 2.66 16.18
N ALA A 99 -6.35 3.00 15.57
CA ALA A 99 -7.53 2.12 15.55
C ALA A 99 -7.28 0.87 14.69
N LEU A 100 -6.61 1.01 13.55
CA LEU A 100 -6.24 -0.10 12.68
C LEU A 100 -5.19 -1.01 13.35
N ALA A 101 -4.19 -0.43 14.03
CA ALA A 101 -3.23 -1.19 14.81
C ALA A 101 -3.90 -1.95 15.97
N GLY A 102 -4.86 -1.33 16.66
CA GLY A 102 -5.65 -1.97 17.72
C GLY A 102 -6.52 -3.12 17.19
N ALA A 103 -7.21 -2.92 16.07
CA ALA A 103 -8.02 -3.97 15.44
C ALA A 103 -7.16 -5.15 14.97
N LEU A 104 -5.99 -4.87 14.40
CA LEU A 104 -5.06 -5.92 13.94
C LEU A 104 -4.44 -6.69 15.12
N ALA A 105 -4.10 -6.01 16.23
CA ALA A 105 -3.66 -6.68 17.44
C ALA A 105 -4.75 -7.56 18.04
N LEU A 106 -6.00 -7.10 18.05
CA LEU A 106 -7.14 -7.86 18.55
C LEU A 106 -7.46 -9.06 17.65
N ALA A 107 -7.38 -8.90 16.32
CA ALA A 107 -7.49 -9.98 15.36
C ALA A 107 -6.36 -11.01 15.50
N LEU A 108 -5.12 -10.58 15.79
CA LEU A 108 -4.01 -11.48 16.09
C LEU A 108 -4.18 -12.19 17.44
N LEU A 109 -4.79 -11.57 18.44
CA LEU A 109 -5.08 -12.24 19.72
C LEU A 109 -6.17 -13.29 19.57
N ILE A 110 -7.26 -12.99 18.85
CA ILE A 110 -8.36 -13.93 18.61
C ILE A 110 -7.94 -15.03 17.63
N GLY A 111 -7.38 -14.64 16.48
CA GLY A 111 -6.93 -15.55 15.44
C GLY A 111 -5.68 -16.34 15.83
N GLY A 112 -4.71 -15.70 16.52
CA GLY A 112 -3.52 -16.36 17.04
C GLY A 112 -3.84 -17.30 18.21
N GLY A 113 -4.83 -16.98 19.05
CA GLY A 113 -5.34 -17.91 20.07
C GLY A 113 -5.98 -19.16 19.46
N ALA A 114 -6.84 -18.99 18.45
CA ALA A 114 -7.47 -20.11 17.74
C ALA A 114 -6.47 -20.94 16.92
N PHE A 115 -5.46 -20.29 16.30
CA PHE A 115 -4.41 -20.99 15.55
C PHE A 115 -3.43 -21.73 16.48
N ALA A 116 -3.10 -21.16 17.64
CA ALA A 116 -2.30 -21.82 18.65
C ALA A 116 -3.02 -23.07 19.21
N ASP A 117 -4.32 -22.99 19.46
CA ASP A 117 -5.13 -24.11 19.94
C ASP A 117 -5.24 -25.25 18.90
N LEU A 118 -5.46 -24.92 17.62
CA LEU A 118 -5.42 -25.91 16.53
C LEU A 118 -4.02 -26.52 16.34
N SER A 119 -2.96 -25.71 16.42
CA SER A 119 -1.59 -26.20 16.27
C SER A 119 -1.14 -27.07 17.45
N ASN A 120 -1.58 -26.75 18.67
CA ASN A 120 -1.32 -27.55 19.85
C ASN A 120 -2.09 -28.87 19.78
N ALA A 121 -3.34 -28.91 19.28
CA ALA A 121 -4.03 -30.18 19.03
C ALA A 121 -3.34 -31.07 17.98
N HIS A 122 -2.62 -30.48 17.01
CA HIS A 122 -1.86 -31.21 15.99
C HIS A 122 -0.48 -31.69 16.49
N LEU A 123 0.12 -31.03 17.49
CA LEU A 123 1.42 -31.43 18.08
C LEU A 123 1.33 -32.69 18.96
N TRP A 124 0.12 -33.11 19.35
CA TRP A 124 -0.11 -34.26 20.24
C TRP A 124 -0.51 -35.52 19.47
N HIS A 125 -0.76 -35.41 18.17
CA HIS A 125 -0.81 -36.55 17.28
C HIS A 125 0.60 -36.74 16.74
N HIS A 126 1.29 -37.78 17.23
CA HIS A 126 2.56 -38.25 16.67
C HIS A 126 2.44 -38.38 15.14
N ALA A 127 2.90 -37.35 14.42
CA ALA A 127 3.06 -37.43 12.98
C ALA A 127 4.26 -38.35 12.69
N PRO A 128 4.10 -39.46 11.94
CA PRO A 128 5.27 -40.08 11.32
C PRO A 128 5.93 -39.01 10.44
N ALA A 129 7.25 -38.91 10.52
CA ALA A 129 8.04 -37.90 9.80
C ALA A 129 7.53 -37.76 8.36
N SER A 130 6.79 -36.69 8.09
CA SER A 130 6.31 -36.41 6.74
C SER A 130 7.54 -36.11 5.89
N ALA A 131 7.76 -36.94 4.89
CA ALA A 131 8.73 -36.67 3.84
C ALA A 131 8.50 -35.23 3.32
N SER A 132 9.58 -34.46 3.21
CA SER A 132 9.53 -33.10 2.65
C SER A 132 8.77 -33.12 1.32
N ALA A 133 8.00 -32.08 0.99
CA ALA A 133 7.26 -31.99 -0.27
C ALA A 133 8.17 -32.26 -1.50
N THR A 134 9.45 -31.88 -1.42
CA THR A 134 10.46 -32.21 -2.42
C THR A 134 10.80 -33.70 -2.51
N VAL A 135 10.80 -34.42 -1.39
CA VAL A 135 11.06 -35.86 -1.36
C VAL A 135 9.86 -36.62 -1.93
N THR A 136 8.63 -36.21 -1.60
CA THR A 136 7.43 -36.80 -2.21
C THR A 136 7.36 -36.51 -3.71
N ASP A 137 7.77 -35.32 -4.15
CA ASP A 137 7.85 -34.98 -5.57
C ASP A 137 8.89 -35.86 -6.30
N LEU A 138 10.07 -36.07 -5.69
CA LEU A 138 11.09 -36.97 -6.22
C LEU A 138 10.62 -38.43 -6.27
N GLU A 139 9.88 -38.88 -5.26
CA GLU A 139 9.33 -40.24 -5.19
C GLU A 139 8.25 -40.46 -6.26
N VAL A 140 7.44 -39.44 -6.57
CA VAL A 140 6.48 -39.50 -7.68
C VAL A 140 7.20 -39.56 -9.03
N LEU A 141 8.26 -38.79 -9.22
CA LEU A 141 9.06 -38.84 -10.46
C LEU A 141 9.74 -40.21 -10.64
N ASP A 142 10.34 -40.76 -9.59
CA ASP A 142 11.01 -42.07 -9.62
C ASP A 142 10.05 -43.22 -9.98
N ASN A 143 8.84 -43.20 -9.41
CA ASN A 143 7.79 -44.17 -9.74
C ASN A 143 7.32 -44.10 -11.20
N ASN A 144 7.22 -42.89 -11.77
CA ASN A 144 6.85 -42.72 -13.17
C ASN A 144 7.96 -43.23 -14.11
N ASP A 145 9.23 -42.95 -13.81
CA ASP A 145 10.36 -43.46 -14.59
C ASP A 145 10.41 -44.99 -14.56
N GLN A 146 10.16 -45.61 -13.40
CA GLN A 146 10.11 -47.05 -13.25
C GLN A 146 8.95 -47.69 -14.04
N ALA A 147 7.78 -47.04 -14.05
CA ALA A 147 6.64 -47.50 -14.86
C ALA A 147 6.95 -47.47 -16.37
N LEU A 148 7.60 -46.40 -16.85
CA LEU A 148 8.02 -46.30 -18.25
C LEU A 148 9.06 -47.37 -18.63
N GLN A 149 10.03 -47.63 -17.76
CA GLN A 149 11.01 -48.71 -17.97
C GLN A 149 10.35 -50.09 -18.02
N THR A 150 9.31 -50.31 -17.19
CA THR A 150 8.56 -51.57 -17.20
C THR A 150 7.81 -51.75 -18.52
N MET A 151 7.21 -50.68 -19.05
CA MET A 151 6.55 -50.73 -20.35
C MET A 151 7.54 -50.96 -21.50
N ASP A 152 8.71 -50.32 -21.47
CA ASP A 152 9.75 -50.52 -22.48
C ASP A 152 10.29 -51.96 -22.48
N GLN A 153 10.46 -52.57 -21.30
CA GLN A 153 10.81 -53.98 -21.18
C GLN A 153 9.74 -54.90 -21.76
N LEU A 154 8.45 -54.64 -21.49
CA LEU A 154 7.37 -55.45 -22.06
C LEU A 154 7.30 -55.32 -23.59
N PHE A 155 7.52 -54.13 -24.14
CA PHE A 155 7.58 -53.95 -25.60
C PHE A 155 8.82 -54.57 -26.21
N GLN A 156 9.97 -54.55 -25.51
CA GLN A 156 11.18 -55.26 -25.96
C GLN A 156 11.00 -56.78 -25.90
N ASP A 157 10.31 -57.31 -24.89
CA ASP A 157 9.96 -58.73 -24.81
C ASP A 157 8.95 -59.13 -25.90
N GLU A 158 7.97 -58.29 -26.22
CA GLU A 158 7.04 -58.53 -27.34
C GLU A 158 7.70 -58.43 -28.72
N ASN A 159 8.76 -57.62 -28.85
CA ASN A 159 9.50 -57.43 -30.10
C ASN A 159 10.80 -58.24 -30.14
N SER A 160 11.06 -59.07 -29.11
CA SER A 160 12.15 -60.03 -29.08
C SER A 160 11.66 -61.27 -29.85
N PRO A 161 12.26 -61.60 -31.01
CA PRO A 161 11.86 -62.78 -31.75
C PRO A 161 12.06 -64.02 -30.87
N ASP A 162 10.95 -64.67 -30.54
CA ASP A 162 10.86 -66.01 -29.95
C ASP A 162 11.53 -67.02 -30.90
N ASP A 163 12.86 -67.02 -30.89
CA ASP A 163 13.70 -67.94 -31.62
C ASP A 163 14.25 -68.94 -30.61
N SER A 164 13.38 -69.83 -30.13
CA SER A 164 13.65 -71.27 -29.95
C SER A 164 12.57 -71.97 -29.11
N ILE A 165 11.48 -72.39 -29.76
CA ILE A 165 10.69 -73.54 -29.28
C ILE A 165 11.29 -74.82 -29.88
N PRO A 166 11.78 -75.78 -29.07
CA PRO A 166 12.19 -77.10 -29.54
C PRO A 166 11.03 -78.10 -29.38
N SER A 167 10.67 -78.87 -30.40
CA SER A 167 10.22 -80.27 -30.24
C SER A 167 10.09 -81.02 -31.57
N SER A 168 10.78 -82.17 -31.62
CA SER A 168 10.46 -83.43 -32.34
C SER A 168 10.54 -83.47 -33.87
#